data_AF-A0AAW1J5W2-F1
#
_entry.id   AF-A0AAW1J5W2-F1
#
_cell.length_a   1.000
_cell.length_b   1.000
_cell.length_c   1.000
_cell.angle_alpha   90.00
_cell.angle_beta   90.00
_cell.angle_gamma   90.00
#
_symmetry.space_group_name_H-M   'P 1'
#
loop_
_entity.id
_entity.type
_entity.pdbx_description
1 polymer ?
#
loop_
_entity_poly.entity_id
_entity_poly.type
_entity_poly.pdbx_seq_one_letter_code
_entity_poly.pdbx_strand_id
1 'polypeptide(L)'
;MSMKALEKELRHEKHYRYVSSHDVAYWSRSFVHELERASKDQYSKRCWGIGFGLGFRVVALSPSFRKLSVVSNMSIVKTPSQEVITLLNTLSDDPKNTVIIVSGRGRDSLGDWFSPCQKLGIATEHGYFLRWNKNVDWEISSITADNDWKRMAESVMQLHTEAIDGSYIESKESALVISRKIMKSYEAEIAENRELTALNRNQIDQSIK
;
A
#
# COMPACT_ATOMS: atom_id res chain seq x y z
N MET A 1 9.26 4.10 -51.15
CA MET A 1 9.60 5.36 -51.83
C MET A 1 10.53 6.16 -50.93
N SER A 2 11.74 6.51 -51.40
CA SER A 2 12.72 7.29 -50.63
C SER A 2 12.31 8.76 -50.64
N MET A 3 12.20 9.37 -49.46
CA MET A 3 11.84 10.78 -49.29
C MET A 3 12.88 11.68 -49.99
N LYS A 4 12.43 12.63 -50.81
CA LYS A 4 13.33 13.50 -51.61
C LYS A 4 14.22 14.34 -50.68
N ALA A 5 15.48 14.58 -51.08
CA ALA A 5 16.48 15.28 -50.27
C ALA A 5 15.99 16.66 -49.79
N LEU A 6 15.33 17.41 -50.68
CA LEU A 6 14.74 18.72 -50.37
C LEU A 6 13.65 18.65 -49.29
N GLU A 7 12.83 17.59 -49.31
CA GLU A 7 11.77 17.41 -48.31
C GLU A 7 12.34 17.04 -46.94
N LYS A 8 13.46 16.29 -46.92
CA LYS A 8 14.19 15.98 -45.69
C LYS A 8 14.80 17.25 -45.09
N GLU A 9 15.40 18.10 -45.92
CA GLU A 9 16.02 19.35 -45.50
C GLU A 9 14.98 20.32 -44.91
N LEU A 10 13.85 20.52 -45.59
CA LEU A 10 12.76 21.38 -45.10
C LEU A 10 12.15 20.86 -43.79
N ARG A 11 12.00 19.54 -43.64
CA ARG A 11 11.52 18.94 -42.38
C ARG A 11 12.53 19.08 -41.26
N HIS A 12 13.81 18.88 -41.57
CA HIS A 12 14.89 19.06 -40.60
C HIS A 12 14.94 20.50 -40.12
N GLU A 13 14.91 21.48 -41.02
CA GLU A 13 14.92 22.90 -40.67
C GLU A 13 13.69 23.30 -39.82
N LYS A 14 12.50 22.81 -40.20
CA LYS A 14 11.27 23.04 -39.43
C LYS A 14 11.36 22.45 -38.02
N HIS A 15 11.79 21.18 -37.89
CA HIS A 15 11.90 20.52 -36.59
C HIS A 15 13.04 21.10 -35.75
N TYR A 16 14.17 21.44 -36.37
CA TYR A 16 15.31 22.06 -35.72
C TYR A 16 14.94 23.43 -35.15
N ARG A 17 14.27 24.29 -35.94
CA ARG A 17 13.74 25.57 -35.46
C ARG A 17 12.82 25.38 -34.27
N TYR A 18 11.88 24.44 -34.37
CA TYR A 18 10.93 24.14 -33.30
C TYR A 18 11.62 23.63 -32.01
N VAL A 19 12.67 22.80 -32.12
CA VAL A 19 13.47 22.35 -30.96
C VAL A 19 14.32 23.48 -30.38
N SER A 20 14.90 24.33 -31.22
CA SER A 20 15.76 25.43 -30.79
C SER A 20 15.02 26.61 -30.16
N SER A 21 13.73 26.81 -30.49
CA SER A 21 12.94 27.95 -30.03
C SER A 21 12.15 27.71 -28.75
N HIS A 22 12.14 26.48 -28.24
CA HIS A 22 11.34 26.10 -27.07
C HIS A 22 12.23 25.52 -25.98
N ASP A 23 12.14 26.11 -24.79
CA ASP A 23 12.85 25.64 -23.62
C ASP A 23 12.14 24.46 -22.94
N VAL A 24 12.85 23.77 -22.05
CA VAL A 24 12.33 22.62 -21.29
C VAL A 24 11.03 22.96 -20.56
N ALA A 25 10.85 24.22 -20.14
CA ALA A 25 9.66 24.68 -19.46
C ALA A 25 8.44 24.74 -20.41
N TYR A 26 8.62 25.18 -21.65
CA TYR A 26 7.60 25.14 -22.70
C TYR A 26 7.22 23.69 -23.04
N TRP A 27 8.22 22.82 -23.24
CA TRP A 27 7.96 21.41 -23.54
C TRP A 27 7.18 20.71 -22.42
N SER A 28 7.56 20.96 -21.16
CA SER A 28 6.86 20.44 -19.99
C SER A 28 5.40 20.90 -19.95
N ARG A 29 5.15 22.21 -20.12
CA ARG A 29 3.78 22.76 -20.15
C ARG A 29 2.95 22.22 -21.30
N SER A 30 3.51 22.11 -22.49
CA SER A 30 2.81 21.58 -23.67
C SER A 30 2.47 20.10 -23.49
N PHE A 31 3.39 19.32 -22.94
CA PHE A 31 3.16 17.91 -22.65
C PHE A 31 2.07 17.71 -21.59
N VAL A 32 2.14 18.44 -20.48
CA VAL A 32 1.12 18.40 -19.43
C VAL A 32 -0.25 18.82 -19.98
N HIS A 33 -0.30 19.89 -20.78
CA HIS A 33 -1.55 20.37 -21.37
C HIS A 33 -2.16 19.38 -22.38
N GLU A 34 -1.35 18.74 -23.23
CA GLU A 34 -1.83 17.70 -24.14
C GLU A 34 -2.24 16.42 -23.39
N LEU A 35 -1.53 16.08 -22.31
CA LEU A 35 -1.90 14.98 -21.42
C LEU A 35 -3.24 15.26 -20.72
N GLU A 36 -3.44 16.47 -20.21
CA GLU A 36 -4.71 16.94 -19.64
C GLU A 36 -5.84 16.86 -20.67
N ARG A 37 -5.60 17.34 -21.90
CA ARG A 37 -6.56 17.30 -23.01
C ARG A 37 -6.93 15.87 -23.43
N ALA A 38 -5.96 14.96 -23.48
CA ALA A 38 -6.16 13.55 -23.79
C ALA A 38 -6.87 12.79 -22.65
N SER A 39 -6.71 13.27 -21.40
CA SER A 39 -7.32 12.70 -20.20
C SER A 39 -8.70 13.27 -19.83
N LYS A 40 -9.33 14.09 -20.71
CA LYS A 40 -10.60 14.77 -20.41
C LYS A 40 -11.75 13.84 -19.96
N ASP A 41 -11.77 12.58 -20.43
CA ASP A 41 -12.76 11.58 -19.99
C ASP A 41 -12.40 10.90 -18.65
N GLN A 42 -11.18 11.11 -18.15
CA GLN A 42 -10.60 10.42 -17.00
C GLN A 42 -10.75 11.20 -15.68
N TYR A 43 -11.20 12.47 -15.74
CA TYR A 43 -11.37 13.37 -14.60
C TYR A 43 -12.45 12.95 -13.60
N SER A 44 -13.26 11.94 -13.91
CA SER A 44 -14.24 11.41 -12.98
C SER A 44 -13.60 10.50 -11.91
N LYS A 45 -12.45 9.89 -12.19
CA LYS A 45 -11.91 8.83 -11.34
C LYS A 45 -10.96 9.37 -10.29
N ARG A 46 -11.24 9.07 -9.02
CA ARG A 46 -10.33 9.36 -7.90
C ARG A 46 -9.21 8.32 -7.90
N CYS A 47 -7.99 8.77 -8.18
CA CYS A 47 -6.83 7.90 -8.28
C CYS A 47 -6.04 7.90 -6.96
N TRP A 48 -5.69 6.70 -6.49
CA TRP A 48 -4.86 6.51 -5.31
C TRP A 48 -3.62 5.71 -5.70
N GLY A 49 -2.44 6.17 -5.29
CA GLY A 49 -1.23 5.36 -5.33
C GLY A 49 -1.24 4.34 -4.21
N ILE A 50 -1.07 3.06 -4.55
CA ILE A 50 -0.89 1.98 -3.59
C ILE A 50 0.46 1.31 -3.86
N GLY A 51 1.30 1.21 -2.83
CA GLY A 51 2.63 0.61 -2.90
C GLY A 51 3.72 1.49 -2.27
N PHE A 52 4.87 0.89 -1.97
CA PHE A 52 6.08 1.61 -1.55
C PHE A 52 7.11 1.58 -2.69
N GLY A 53 7.76 2.72 -2.99
CA GLY A 53 8.87 2.80 -3.97
C GLY A 53 8.46 2.84 -5.45
N LEU A 54 9.36 2.37 -6.33
CA LEU A 54 9.30 2.49 -7.80
C LEU A 54 8.20 1.63 -8.49
N GLY A 55 7.35 0.93 -7.72
CA GLY A 55 6.31 0.01 -8.22
C GLY A 55 4.91 0.33 -7.71
N PHE A 56 4.54 1.61 -7.58
CA PHE A 56 3.18 1.97 -7.15
C PHE A 56 2.15 1.59 -8.21
N ARG A 57 1.04 1.02 -7.77
CA ARG A 57 -0.14 0.78 -8.61
C ARG A 57 -1.12 1.92 -8.43
N VAL A 58 -1.65 2.40 -9.54
CA VAL A 58 -2.72 3.39 -9.53
C VAL A 58 -4.04 2.66 -9.50
N VAL A 59 -4.80 2.84 -8.42
CA VAL A 59 -6.20 2.41 -8.36
C VAL A 59 -7.06 3.61 -8.70
N ALA A 60 -7.71 3.56 -9.86
CA ALA A 60 -8.66 4.57 -10.31
C ALA A 60 -10.08 4.15 -9.92
N LEU A 61 -10.67 4.86 -8.96
CA LEU A 61 -12.00 4.56 -8.43
C LEU A 61 -13.03 5.52 -9.02
N SER A 62 -14.24 5.03 -9.27
CA SER A 62 -15.39 5.88 -9.67
C SER A 62 -15.59 7.04 -8.69
N PRO A 63 -16.09 8.21 -9.11
CA PRO A 63 -16.41 9.30 -8.19
C PRO A 63 -17.54 8.93 -7.20
N SER A 64 -18.32 7.89 -7.49
CA SER A 64 -19.30 7.32 -6.57
C SER A 64 -18.68 6.46 -5.46
N PHE A 65 -17.37 6.19 -5.51
CA PHE A 65 -16.68 5.39 -4.50
C PHE A 65 -16.72 6.08 -3.13
N ARG A 66 -17.34 5.43 -2.16
CA ARG A 66 -17.32 5.86 -0.76
C ARG A 66 -16.25 5.06 -0.02
N LYS A 67 -15.18 5.75 0.41
CA LYS A 67 -14.20 5.18 1.33
C LYS A 67 -14.91 4.89 2.66
N LEU A 68 -14.92 3.63 3.09
CA LEU A 68 -15.31 3.27 4.45
C LEU A 68 -14.28 3.89 5.41
N SER A 69 -14.68 4.90 6.17
CA SER A 69 -13.85 5.49 7.22
C SER A 69 -13.89 4.58 8.45
N VAL A 70 -12.78 3.94 8.77
CA VAL A 70 -12.65 3.16 10.01
C VAL A 70 -12.23 4.11 11.13
N VAL A 71 -12.99 4.14 12.22
CA VAL A 71 -12.56 4.76 13.48
C VAL A 71 -11.46 3.87 14.04
N SER A 72 -10.22 4.35 14.03
CA SER A 72 -9.06 3.58 14.45
C SER A 72 -9.02 3.47 15.97
N ASN A 73 -9.68 2.45 16.51
CA ASN A 73 -9.26 1.90 17.79
C ASN A 73 -8.09 0.97 17.47
N MET A 74 -6.87 1.36 17.82
CA MET A 74 -5.65 0.55 17.70
C MET A 74 -5.71 -0.66 18.66
N SER A 75 -6.70 -1.53 18.49
CA SER A 75 -6.75 -2.83 19.13
C SER A 75 -6.11 -3.84 18.17
N ILE A 76 -5.28 -4.69 18.75
CA ILE A 76 -4.62 -5.84 18.12
C ILE A 76 -5.71 -6.89 17.84
N VAL A 77 -6.71 -6.54 17.03
CA VAL A 77 -7.75 -7.46 16.58
C VAL A 77 -7.13 -8.28 15.46
N LYS A 78 -6.68 -9.48 15.84
CA LYS A 78 -5.98 -10.42 14.96
C LYS A 78 -6.93 -11.16 14.02
N THR A 79 -8.24 -10.88 14.03
CA THR A 79 -9.22 -11.57 13.19
C THR A 79 -10.45 -10.67 13.04
N PRO A 80 -11.05 -10.56 11.85
CA PRO A 80 -12.25 -9.76 11.65
C PRO A 80 -13.40 -10.25 12.54
N SER A 81 -14.19 -9.32 13.09
CA SER A 81 -15.38 -9.68 13.87
C SER A 81 -16.45 -10.28 12.96
N GLN A 82 -17.37 -11.05 13.55
CA GLN A 82 -18.49 -11.64 12.81
C GLN A 82 -19.36 -10.56 12.14
N GLU A 83 -19.52 -9.40 12.77
CA GLU A 83 -20.23 -8.26 12.20
C GLU A 83 -19.58 -7.76 10.90
N VAL A 84 -18.25 -7.65 10.87
CA VAL A 84 -17.50 -7.27 9.66
C VAL A 84 -17.68 -8.31 8.56
N ILE A 85 -17.63 -9.60 8.90
CA ILE A 85 -17.85 -10.69 7.94
C ILE A 85 -19.26 -10.62 7.34
N THR A 86 -20.29 -10.44 8.19
CA THR A 86 -21.67 -10.30 7.73
C THR A 86 -21.84 -9.07 6.82
N LEU A 87 -21.27 -7.92 7.19
CA LEU A 87 -21.31 -6.71 6.38
C LEU A 87 -20.64 -6.92 5.01
N LEU A 88 -19.45 -7.52 4.98
CA LEU A 88 -18.72 -7.79 3.75
C LEU A 88 -19.49 -8.74 2.84
N ASN A 89 -20.15 -9.76 3.40
CA ASN A 89 -21.01 -10.66 2.62
C ASN A 89 -22.21 -9.91 2.03
N THR A 90 -22.94 -9.14 2.84
CA THR A 90 -24.07 -8.33 2.36
C THR A 90 -23.65 -7.39 1.23
N LEU A 91 -22.49 -6.73 1.36
CA LEU A 91 -21.97 -5.84 0.31
C LEU A 91 -21.57 -6.62 -0.95
N SER A 92 -20.97 -7.81 -0.79
CA SER A 92 -20.48 -8.65 -1.90
C SER A 92 -21.60 -9.43 -2.60
N ASP A 93 -22.77 -9.58 -1.97
CA ASP A 93 -23.91 -10.26 -2.56
C ASP A 93 -24.70 -9.39 -3.54
N ASP A 94 -24.61 -8.07 -3.43
CA ASP A 94 -25.16 -7.14 -4.43
C ASP A 94 -24.29 -7.18 -5.71
N PRO A 95 -24.83 -7.61 -6.86
CA PRO A 95 -24.08 -7.71 -8.12
C PRO A 95 -23.61 -6.34 -8.65
N LYS A 96 -24.11 -5.23 -8.12
CA LYS A 96 -23.63 -3.87 -8.47
C LYS A 96 -22.33 -3.50 -7.76
N ASN A 97 -21.94 -4.27 -6.75
CA ASN A 97 -20.76 -4.00 -5.95
C ASN A 97 -19.62 -4.96 -6.30
N THR A 98 -18.42 -4.41 -6.41
CA THR A 98 -17.18 -5.20 -6.42
C THR A 98 -16.42 -4.84 -5.16
N VAL A 99 -16.38 -5.77 -4.20
CA VAL A 99 -15.73 -5.56 -2.91
C VAL A 99 -14.36 -6.23 -2.94
N ILE A 100 -13.30 -5.45 -2.70
CA ILE A 100 -11.92 -5.94 -2.66
C ILE A 100 -11.23 -5.41 -1.40
N ILE A 101 -10.61 -6.31 -0.63
CA ILE A 101 -9.73 -5.95 0.48
C ILE A 101 -8.30 -5.83 -0.03
N VAL A 102 -7.68 -4.66 0.15
CA VAL A 102 -6.26 -4.45 -0.12
C VAL A 102 -5.50 -4.37 1.20
N SER A 103 -4.49 -5.22 1.37
CA SER A 103 -3.75 -5.34 2.62
C SER A 103 -2.27 -5.65 2.40
N GLY A 104 -1.42 -5.19 3.32
CA GLY A 104 0.00 -5.52 3.36
C GLY A 104 0.32 -6.86 4.03
N ARG A 105 -0.68 -7.58 4.54
CA ARG A 105 -0.48 -8.92 5.13
C ARG A 105 -0.30 -9.97 4.03
N GLY A 106 0.23 -11.14 4.40
CA GLY A 106 0.41 -12.28 3.50
C GLY A 106 -0.91 -12.99 3.14
N ARG A 107 -0.84 -13.83 2.10
CA ARG A 107 -1.99 -14.57 1.54
C ARG A 107 -2.65 -15.52 2.54
N ASP A 108 -1.87 -16.24 3.36
CA ASP A 108 -2.39 -17.29 4.23
C ASP A 108 -3.29 -16.71 5.32
N SER A 109 -2.82 -15.69 6.03
CA SER A 109 -3.61 -15.05 7.10
C SER A 109 -4.91 -14.44 6.59
N LEU A 110 -4.87 -13.73 5.45
CA LEU A 110 -6.06 -13.09 4.88
C LEU A 110 -7.01 -14.10 4.25
N GLY A 111 -6.46 -15.15 3.62
CA GLY A 111 -7.23 -16.25 3.06
C GLY A 111 -8.07 -16.96 4.11
N ASP A 112 -7.49 -17.21 5.29
CA ASP A 112 -8.16 -17.88 6.40
C ASP A 112 -9.23 -16.99 7.04
N TRP A 113 -8.90 -15.73 7.35
CA TRP A 113 -9.80 -14.79 8.02
C TRP A 113 -11.07 -14.50 7.23
N PHE A 114 -10.93 -14.38 5.92
CA PHE A 114 -12.03 -14.07 5.02
C PHE A 114 -12.52 -15.31 4.26
N SER A 115 -12.15 -16.51 4.70
CA SER A 115 -12.68 -17.76 4.17
C SER A 115 -14.23 -17.88 4.19
N PRO A 116 -14.99 -17.20 5.08
CA PRO A 116 -16.45 -17.16 5.01
C PRO A 116 -17.00 -16.29 3.87
N CYS A 117 -16.17 -15.41 3.27
CA CYS A 117 -16.60 -14.45 2.25
C CYS A 117 -16.28 -14.96 0.84
N GLN A 118 -17.26 -15.62 0.21
CA GLN A 118 -17.06 -16.36 -1.05
C GLN A 118 -16.77 -15.45 -2.25
N LYS A 119 -17.52 -14.34 -2.37
CA LYS A 119 -17.44 -13.38 -3.50
C LYS A 119 -16.45 -12.24 -3.28
N LEU A 120 -15.73 -12.24 -2.16
CA LEU A 120 -14.85 -11.15 -1.77
C LEU A 120 -13.52 -11.26 -2.50
N GLY A 121 -13.12 -10.17 -3.16
CA GLY A 121 -11.79 -10.03 -3.71
C GLY A 121 -10.76 -9.72 -2.63
N ILE A 122 -9.57 -10.28 -2.73
CA ILE A 122 -8.47 -10.05 -1.78
C ILE A 122 -7.19 -9.74 -2.54
N ALA A 123 -6.57 -8.62 -2.23
CA ALA A 123 -5.28 -8.19 -2.72
C ALA A 123 -4.29 -8.13 -1.54
N THR A 124 -3.30 -9.01 -1.53
CA THR A 124 -2.33 -9.16 -0.43
C THR A 124 -0.97 -8.62 -0.83
N GLU A 125 -0.10 -8.41 0.15
CA GLU A 125 1.23 -7.81 -0.06
C GLU A 125 1.17 -6.53 -0.92
N HIS A 126 0.25 -5.62 -0.55
CA HIS A 126 0.00 -4.37 -1.26
C HIS A 126 -0.43 -4.54 -2.73
N GLY A 127 -1.05 -5.66 -3.04
CA GLY A 127 -1.56 -6.00 -4.37
C GLY A 127 -0.64 -6.90 -5.18
N TYR A 128 0.47 -7.39 -4.61
CA TYR A 128 1.33 -8.35 -5.30
C TYR A 128 0.57 -9.62 -5.70
N PHE A 129 -0.20 -10.19 -4.77
CA PHE A 129 -1.18 -11.23 -5.07
C PHE A 129 -2.58 -10.64 -5.13
N LEU A 130 -3.37 -11.10 -6.09
CA LEU A 130 -4.78 -10.76 -6.22
C LEU A 130 -5.60 -12.04 -6.38
N ARG A 131 -6.71 -12.13 -5.67
CA ARG A 131 -7.70 -13.19 -5.86
C ARG A 131 -9.07 -12.56 -5.96
N TRP A 132 -9.79 -12.81 -7.05
CA TRP A 132 -11.08 -12.17 -7.32
C TRP A 132 -12.24 -12.73 -6.50
N ASN A 133 -12.19 -14.01 -6.14
CA ASN A 133 -13.15 -14.69 -5.27
C ASN A 133 -12.52 -15.97 -4.72
N LYS A 134 -13.16 -16.64 -3.76
CA LYS A 134 -12.59 -17.83 -3.10
C LYS A 134 -12.33 -19.01 -4.06
N ASN A 135 -13.09 -19.11 -5.15
CA ASN A 135 -13.03 -20.24 -6.08
C ASN A 135 -11.96 -20.09 -7.17
N VAL A 136 -11.31 -18.93 -7.25
CA VAL A 136 -10.25 -18.64 -8.23
C VAL A 136 -8.91 -18.63 -7.51
N ASP A 137 -7.88 -19.13 -8.19
CA ASP A 137 -6.51 -19.10 -7.67
C ASP A 137 -5.95 -17.68 -7.55
N TRP A 138 -4.89 -17.54 -6.78
CA TRP A 138 -4.19 -16.27 -6.63
C TRP A 138 -3.44 -15.91 -7.92
N GLU A 139 -3.74 -14.74 -8.48
CA GLU A 139 -3.01 -14.13 -9.58
C GLU A 139 -1.79 -13.39 -9.01
N ILE A 140 -0.61 -13.71 -9.54
CA ILE A 140 0.64 -13.01 -9.22
C ILE A 140 0.79 -11.87 -10.23
N SER A 141 1.07 -10.68 -9.73
CA SER A 141 1.47 -9.60 -10.63
C SER A 141 2.86 -9.86 -11.19
N SER A 142 2.93 -10.03 -12.50
CA SER A 142 4.10 -10.45 -13.27
C SER A 142 5.26 -9.43 -13.33
N ILE A 143 5.30 -8.42 -12.45
CA ILE A 143 6.24 -7.29 -12.56
C ILE A 143 7.60 -7.55 -11.89
N THR A 144 7.73 -8.53 -10.98
CA THR A 144 9.00 -8.75 -10.27
C THR A 144 9.46 -10.20 -10.36
N ALA A 145 10.15 -10.54 -11.46
CA ALA A 145 10.74 -11.86 -11.63
C ALA A 145 12.07 -12.04 -10.89
N ASP A 146 12.73 -10.93 -10.48
CA ASP A 146 14.03 -11.01 -9.83
C ASP A 146 13.96 -10.64 -8.34
N ASN A 147 14.28 -11.60 -7.49
CA ASN A 147 14.34 -11.48 -6.04
C ASN A 147 15.76 -11.15 -5.53
N ASP A 148 16.74 -10.95 -6.41
CA ASP A 148 18.14 -10.67 -6.03
C ASP A 148 18.28 -9.43 -5.14
N TRP A 149 17.39 -8.44 -5.32
CA TRP A 149 17.36 -7.25 -4.47
C TRP A 149 17.07 -7.58 -3.01
N LYS A 150 16.29 -8.63 -2.71
CA LYS A 150 15.99 -9.03 -1.34
C LYS A 150 17.23 -9.53 -0.63
N ARG A 151 18.09 -10.30 -1.29
CA ARG A 151 19.34 -10.77 -0.70
C ARG A 151 20.25 -9.61 -0.30
N MET A 152 20.33 -8.59 -1.15
CA MET A 152 21.08 -7.36 -0.85
C MET A 152 20.44 -6.57 0.30
N ALA A 153 19.11 -6.39 0.28
CA ALA A 153 18.40 -5.64 1.30
C ALA A 153 18.40 -6.35 2.68
N GLU A 154 18.22 -7.67 2.72
CA GLU A 154 18.23 -8.47 3.94
C GLU A 154 19.56 -8.35 4.68
N SER A 155 20.69 -8.38 3.95
CA SER A 155 22.03 -8.18 4.51
C SER A 155 22.16 -6.83 5.24
N VAL A 156 21.55 -5.78 4.70
CA VAL A 156 21.54 -4.44 5.32
C VAL A 156 20.56 -4.38 6.50
N MET A 157 19.37 -4.98 6.35
CA MET A 157 18.33 -5.01 7.38
C MET A 157 18.78 -5.81 8.61
N GLN A 158 19.62 -6.84 8.44
CA GLN A 158 20.20 -7.65 9.52
C GLN A 158 20.96 -6.76 10.52
N LEU A 159 21.78 -5.83 10.00
CA LEU A 159 22.54 -4.87 10.80
C LEU A 159 21.61 -3.97 11.63
N HIS A 160 20.48 -3.56 11.06
CA HIS A 160 19.48 -2.78 11.80
C HIS A 160 18.76 -3.62 12.86
N THR A 161 18.52 -4.91 12.62
CA THR A 161 17.87 -5.77 13.61
C THR A 161 18.76 -6.10 14.80
N GLU A 162 20.07 -6.25 14.59
CA GLU A 162 21.05 -6.43 15.68
C GLU A 162 21.13 -5.21 16.60
N ALA A 163 20.90 -4.01 16.05
CA ALA A 163 20.92 -2.76 16.80
C ALA A 163 19.60 -2.44 17.53
N ILE A 164 18.50 -3.13 17.22
CA ILE A 164 17.16 -2.82 17.75
C ILE A 164 16.60 -4.04 18.49
N ASP A 165 16.62 -3.99 19.82
CA ASP A 165 16.15 -5.11 20.64
C ASP A 165 14.65 -5.42 20.44
N GLY A 166 14.35 -6.71 20.33
CA GLY A 166 13.04 -7.26 20.00
C GLY A 166 12.61 -7.09 18.53
N SER A 167 13.49 -6.63 17.64
CA SER A 167 13.20 -6.54 16.21
C SER A 167 13.54 -7.82 15.44
N TYR A 168 12.86 -8.03 14.32
CA TYR A 168 13.06 -9.16 13.42
C TYR A 168 12.64 -8.80 11.99
N ILE A 169 13.19 -9.51 11.01
CA ILE A 169 12.84 -9.33 9.59
C ILE A 169 11.73 -10.32 9.23
N GLU A 170 10.62 -9.82 8.72
CA GLU A 170 9.58 -10.59 8.04
C GLU A 170 9.88 -10.61 6.54
N SER A 171 10.28 -11.77 6.02
CA SER A 171 10.44 -11.97 4.58
C SER A 171 9.09 -12.33 3.94
N LYS A 172 8.69 -11.56 2.94
CA LYS A 172 7.48 -11.75 2.12
C LYS A 172 7.85 -11.96 0.65
N GLU A 173 6.89 -12.34 -0.18
CA GLU A 173 7.15 -12.66 -1.59
C GLU A 173 7.42 -11.43 -2.45
N SER A 174 6.98 -10.24 -2.03
CA SER A 174 7.31 -8.98 -2.72
C SER A 174 8.01 -7.94 -1.84
N ALA A 175 8.28 -8.25 -0.57
CA ALA A 175 8.78 -7.26 0.39
C ALA A 175 9.64 -7.89 1.49
N LEU A 176 10.49 -7.06 2.10
CA LEU A 176 11.10 -7.32 3.40
C LEU A 176 10.59 -6.26 4.37
N VAL A 177 10.22 -6.66 5.59
CA VAL A 177 9.67 -5.76 6.61
C VAL A 177 10.44 -5.94 7.90
N ILE A 178 10.96 -4.86 8.51
CA ILE A 178 11.45 -4.91 9.89
C ILE A 178 10.26 -4.69 10.82
N SER A 179 9.98 -5.71 11.63
CA SER A 179 8.94 -5.69 12.66
C SER A 179 9.59 -5.69 14.04
N ARG A 180 8.88 -5.18 15.06
CA ARG A 180 9.33 -5.21 16.45
C ARG A 180 8.27 -5.84 17.34
N LYS A 181 8.66 -6.84 18.12
CA LYS A 181 7.81 -7.44 19.15
C LYS A 181 8.10 -6.70 20.45
N ILE A 182 7.14 -5.92 20.94
CA ILE A 182 7.23 -5.35 22.29
C ILE A 182 7.22 -6.53 23.27
N MET A 183 8.32 -6.70 24.00
CA MET A 183 8.48 -7.76 24.98
C MET A 183 7.54 -7.49 26.16
N LYS A 184 6.65 -8.43 26.48
CA LYS A 184 5.65 -8.29 27.56
C LYS A 184 6.26 -7.97 28.93
N SER A 185 7.56 -8.25 29.14
CA SER A 185 8.28 -7.89 30.36
C SER A 185 8.34 -6.38 30.60
N TYR A 186 8.53 -5.57 29.55
CA TYR A 186 8.56 -4.12 29.67
C TYR A 186 7.19 -3.53 30.01
N GLU A 187 6.10 -4.09 29.49
CA GLU A 187 4.75 -3.66 29.84
C GLU A 187 4.40 -4.02 31.30
N ALA A 188 4.83 -5.20 31.77
CA ALA A 188 4.68 -5.61 33.16
C ALA A 188 5.49 -4.73 34.11
N GLU A 189 6.74 -4.43 33.76
CA GLU A 189 7.63 -3.56 34.55
C GLU A 189 7.16 -2.09 34.55
N ILE A 190 6.59 -1.60 33.45
CA ILE A 190 5.96 -0.27 33.40
C ILE A 190 4.66 -0.25 34.21
N ALA A 191 3.87 -1.33 34.22
CA ALA A 191 2.66 -1.43 35.03
C ALA A 191 3.00 -1.50 36.54
N GLU A 192 3.99 -2.31 36.92
CA GLU A 192 4.46 -2.45 38.30
C GLU A 192 5.07 -1.13 38.81
N ASN A 193 5.90 -0.45 38.01
CA ASN A 193 6.44 0.86 38.37
C ASN A 193 5.35 1.95 38.50
N ARG A 194 4.27 1.87 37.71
CA ARG A 194 3.12 2.79 37.83
C ARG A 194 2.33 2.54 39.11
N GLU A 195 2.11 1.28 39.50
CA GLU A 195 1.46 0.94 40.76
C GLU A 195 2.30 1.39 41.96
N LEU A 196 3.61 1.14 41.95
CA LEU A 196 4.53 1.61 43.00
C LEU A 196 4.54 3.13 43.14
N THR A 197 4.50 3.86 42.02
CA THR A 197 4.45 5.34 42.02
C THR A 197 3.11 5.85 42.58
N ALA A 198 2.00 5.18 42.27
CA ALA A 198 0.68 5.52 42.80
C ALA A 198 0.57 5.22 44.31
N LEU A 199 1.15 4.11 44.76
CA LEU A 199 1.19 3.73 46.17
C LEU A 199 2.02 4.72 47.00
N ASN A 200 3.20 5.11 46.50
CA ASN A 200 4.07 6.09 47.15
C ASN A 200 3.40 7.48 47.23
N ARG A 201 2.68 7.92 46.20
CA ARG A 201 1.90 9.17 46.27
C ARG A 201 0.84 9.11 47.37
N ASN A 202 0.08 8.03 47.45
CA ASN A 202 -0.97 7.88 48.46
C ASN A 202 -0.39 7.83 49.90
N GLN A 203 0.78 7.22 50.09
CA GLN A 203 1.45 7.21 51.40
C GLN A 203 1.98 8.60 51.79
N ILE A 204 2.52 9.37 50.84
CA ILE A 204 2.95 10.74 51.07
C ILE A 204 1.75 11.64 51.43
N ASP A 205 0.62 11.52 50.72
CA ASP A 205 -0.59 12.31 50.98
C ASP A 205 -1.24 11.97 52.34
N GLN A 206 -1.08 10.73 52.84
CA GLN A 206 -1.53 10.33 54.18
C GLN A 206 -0.60 10.79 55.30
N SER A 207 0.67 11.07 55.01
CA SER A 207 1.67 11.50 55.99
C SER A 207 1.69 13.02 56.22
N ILE A 208 0.94 13.78 55.41
CA ILE A 208 0.85 15.25 55.44
C ILE A 208 -0.44 15.74 56.14
N LYS A 209 -1.28 14.83 56.66
CA LYS A 209 -2.41 15.14 57.55
C LYS A 209 -2.08 14.85 59.00
#